data_AF-F8Q009-F1
#
_entry.id   AF-F8Q009-F1
#
_cell.length_a   1.000
_cell.length_b   1.000
_cell.length_c   1.000
_cell.angle_alpha   90.00
_cell.angle_beta   90.00
_cell.angle_gamma   90.00
#
_symmetry.space_group_name_H-M   'P 1'
#
loop_
_entity.id
_entity.type
_entity.pdbx_description
1 polymer ?
#
loop_
_entity_poly.entity_id
_entity_poly.type
_entity_poly.pdbx_seq_one_letter_code
_entity_poly.pdbx_strand_id
1 'polypeptide(L)'
;MSSTTLPPLSLSILGVEPLDEFIREIADFVHHMIMTRPGGGSEARVEVEAKIGVLRDRISGQRLALPVLVETILTPNDIDLRFESNMSANQHKHFNTLLNELMRISNQPSHPSSPLEYTHLKVIDSFFPSDHQDRDKIRVTRDENTGNVLECVRKVRLGDLNIYSPKRLADWRISVNLEIPTPHPVGTPTFTRRKDRICYSHEEFNIDLTQVKSSISHNAPPEVLHELELEIARPALLLSTASKRGDPNSPEHERNAFDELIRAFVNNARILVKNANDGWHRAQ
;
A
#
# COMPACT_ATOMS: atom_id res chain seq x y z
N MET A 1 -0.39 -28.27 44.87
CA MET A 1 -1.35 -28.16 43.76
C MET A 1 -0.55 -27.96 42.49
N SER A 2 -0.38 -28.99 41.65
CA SER A 2 0.35 -28.84 40.39
C SER A 2 -0.56 -28.15 39.38
N SER A 3 -0.10 -27.04 38.82
CA SER A 3 -0.78 -26.37 37.70
C SER A 3 -0.81 -27.31 36.50
N THR A 4 -1.95 -27.96 36.26
CA THR A 4 -2.21 -28.73 35.05
C THR A 4 -2.45 -27.77 33.89
N THR A 5 -1.36 -27.28 33.29
CA THR A 5 -1.41 -26.65 31.97
C THR A 5 -1.71 -27.74 30.94
N LEU A 6 -2.88 -27.65 30.31
CA LEU A 6 -3.24 -28.54 29.20
C LEU A 6 -2.24 -28.34 28.05
N PRO A 7 -1.83 -29.42 27.35
CA PRO A 7 -0.95 -29.29 26.20
C PRO A 7 -1.65 -28.54 25.04
N PRO A 8 -0.91 -27.87 24.16
CA PRO A 8 -1.48 -27.26 22.96
C PRO A 8 -2.09 -28.31 22.05
N LEU A 9 -3.17 -27.92 21.35
CA LEU A 9 -3.78 -28.77 20.33
C LEU A 9 -2.85 -28.89 19.11
N SER A 10 -2.93 -30.02 18.40
CA SER A 10 -2.33 -30.16 17.08
C SER A 10 -2.95 -29.16 16.09
N LEU A 11 -2.16 -28.64 15.15
CA LEU A 11 -2.61 -27.66 14.15
C LEU A 11 -3.75 -28.20 13.28
N SER A 12 -3.70 -29.48 12.94
CA SER A 12 -4.75 -30.22 12.23
C SER A 12 -4.55 -31.72 12.41
N ILE A 13 -5.45 -32.53 11.83
CA ILE A 13 -5.32 -34.00 11.76
C ILE A 13 -4.04 -34.45 11.03
N LEU A 14 -3.42 -33.58 10.23
CA LEU A 14 -2.16 -33.82 9.51
C LEU A 14 -0.96 -33.15 10.18
N GLY A 15 -1.16 -32.42 11.28
CA GLY A 15 -0.09 -31.68 11.96
C GLY A 15 0.39 -30.42 11.22
N VAL A 16 -0.33 -29.97 10.19
CA VAL A 16 -0.02 -28.77 9.40
C VAL A 16 -1.16 -27.75 9.45
N GLU A 17 -0.85 -26.47 9.39
CA GLU A 17 -1.87 -25.41 9.26
C GLU A 17 -2.42 -25.43 7.82
N PRO A 18 -3.75 -25.35 7.61
CA PRO A 18 -4.31 -25.22 6.27
C PRO A 18 -3.87 -23.91 5.62
N LEU A 19 -3.87 -23.89 4.29
CA LEU A 19 -3.53 -22.71 3.51
C LEU A 19 -4.54 -21.57 3.81
N ASP A 20 -4.03 -20.36 4.02
CA ASP A 20 -4.85 -19.15 4.00
C ASP A 20 -5.11 -18.75 2.54
N GLU A 21 -6.25 -19.19 2.01
CA GLU A 21 -6.71 -18.89 0.65
C GLU A 21 -6.73 -17.39 0.34
N PHE A 22 -7.04 -16.54 1.34
CA PHE A 22 -7.07 -15.09 1.14
C PHE A 22 -5.67 -14.55 0.85
N ILE A 23 -4.68 -14.98 1.64
CA ILE A 23 -3.29 -14.56 1.45
C ILE A 23 -2.74 -15.16 0.15
N ARG A 24 -3.11 -16.40 -0.16
CA ARG A 24 -2.70 -17.06 -1.40
C ARG A 24 -3.21 -16.32 -2.62
N GLU A 25 -4.49 -15.94 -2.65
CA GLU A 25 -5.09 -15.21 -3.77
C GLU A 25 -4.38 -13.87 -4.01
N ILE A 26 -4.04 -13.14 -2.94
CA ILE A 26 -3.25 -11.91 -3.05
C ILE A 26 -1.85 -12.20 -3.59
N ALA A 27 -1.20 -13.25 -3.11
CA ALA A 27 0.12 -13.64 -3.59
C ALA A 27 0.08 -14.03 -5.08
N ASP A 28 -0.94 -14.77 -5.51
CA ASP A 28 -1.14 -15.15 -6.91
C ASP A 28 -1.39 -13.93 -7.79
N PHE A 29 -2.23 -12.99 -7.35
CA PHE A 29 -2.44 -11.71 -8.05
C PHE A 29 -1.15 -10.90 -8.20
N VAL A 30 -0.42 -10.64 -7.10
CA VAL A 30 0.81 -9.84 -7.14
C VAL A 30 1.88 -10.52 -7.98
N HIS A 31 2.04 -11.84 -7.83
CA HIS A 31 3.00 -12.63 -8.61
C HIS A 31 2.67 -12.57 -10.10
N HIS A 32 1.40 -12.75 -10.47
CA HIS A 32 0.97 -12.65 -11.86
C HIS A 32 1.25 -11.27 -12.46
N MET A 33 0.92 -10.19 -11.74
CA MET A 33 1.21 -8.81 -12.18
C MET A 33 2.71 -8.58 -12.37
N ILE A 34 3.54 -9.10 -11.47
CA ILE A 34 5.00 -9.02 -11.59
C ILE A 34 5.47 -9.80 -12.82
N MET A 35 5.08 -11.06 -12.97
CA MET A 35 5.65 -11.95 -14.01
C MET A 35 5.17 -11.61 -15.43
N THR A 36 4.00 -10.99 -15.55
CA THR A 36 3.43 -10.58 -16.85
C THR A 36 3.65 -9.09 -17.17
N ARG A 37 4.38 -8.37 -16.31
CA ARG A 37 4.64 -6.94 -16.50
C ARG A 37 5.31 -6.65 -17.86
N PRO A 38 4.98 -5.53 -18.51
CA PRO A 38 5.71 -5.10 -19.70
C PRO A 38 7.18 -4.80 -19.37
N GLY A 39 8.05 -4.86 -20.38
CA GLY A 39 9.42 -4.41 -20.23
C GLY A 39 9.48 -2.92 -19.88
N GLY A 40 10.41 -2.53 -18.99
CA GLY A 40 10.60 -1.13 -18.56
C GLY A 40 12.07 -0.68 -18.57
N GLY A 41 12.98 -1.49 -19.11
CA GLY A 41 14.43 -1.32 -18.93
C GLY A 41 14.92 -1.88 -17.60
N SER A 42 16.23 -1.90 -17.40
CA SER A 42 16.87 -2.47 -16.20
C SER A 42 16.64 -1.65 -14.92
N GLU A 43 16.28 -0.37 -15.06
CA GLU A 43 16.08 0.54 -13.93
C GLU A 43 14.62 0.66 -13.49
N ALA A 44 13.68 0.04 -14.22
CA ALA A 44 12.27 0.04 -13.84
C ALA A 44 12.04 -0.75 -12.55
N ARG A 45 11.23 -0.18 -11.66
CA ARG A 45 10.98 -0.72 -10.32
C ARG A 45 9.52 -1.11 -10.20
N VAL A 46 9.27 -2.32 -9.73
CA VAL A 46 7.93 -2.71 -9.32
C VAL A 46 7.66 -2.11 -7.95
N GLU A 47 6.51 -1.47 -7.81
CA GLU A 47 5.97 -0.97 -6.56
C GLU A 47 4.70 -1.77 -6.24
N VAL A 48 4.63 -2.32 -5.03
CA VAL A 48 3.43 -2.97 -4.48
C VAL A 48 3.04 -2.22 -3.22
N GLU A 49 1.86 -1.62 -3.27
CA GLU A 49 1.33 -0.77 -2.20
C GLU A 49 -0.10 -1.20 -1.82
N ALA A 50 -0.44 -1.09 -0.55
CA ALA A 50 -1.78 -1.20 -0.01
C ALA A 50 -2.21 0.18 0.46
N LYS A 51 -3.27 0.71 -0.14
CA LYS A 51 -3.87 1.99 0.24
C LYS A 51 -5.07 1.74 1.14
N ILE A 52 -5.17 2.49 2.24
CA ILE A 52 -6.30 2.42 3.17
C ILE A 52 -7.33 3.49 2.80
N GLY A 53 -8.59 3.09 2.66
CA GLY A 53 -9.62 3.96 2.09
C GLY A 53 -11.02 3.40 2.26
N VAL A 54 -11.93 3.81 1.38
CA VAL A 54 -13.31 3.28 1.34
C VAL A 54 -13.68 2.91 -0.08
N LEU A 55 -14.30 1.74 -0.25
CA LEU A 55 -14.93 1.33 -1.49
C LEU A 55 -16.33 1.93 -1.55
N ARG A 56 -16.62 2.71 -2.59
CA ARG A 56 -17.93 3.32 -2.81
C ARG A 56 -18.55 2.85 -4.11
N ASP A 57 -19.83 2.54 -4.04
CA ASP A 57 -20.65 2.33 -5.21
C ASP A 57 -20.73 3.64 -6.03
N ARG A 58 -20.47 3.58 -7.33
CA ARG A 58 -20.39 4.80 -8.15
C ARG A 58 -21.72 5.53 -8.29
N ILE A 59 -22.81 4.78 -8.29
CA ILE A 59 -24.16 5.30 -8.55
C ILE A 59 -24.67 6.05 -7.32
N SER A 60 -24.62 5.40 -6.15
CA SER A 60 -25.13 5.94 -4.89
C SER A 60 -24.12 6.84 -4.16
N GLY A 61 -22.82 6.69 -4.45
CA GLY A 61 -21.74 7.33 -3.70
C GLY A 61 -21.62 6.83 -2.25
N GLN A 62 -22.40 5.84 -1.84
CA GLN A 62 -22.33 5.27 -0.50
C GLN A 62 -21.21 4.24 -0.41
N ARG A 63 -20.72 3.99 0.82
CA ARG A 63 -19.81 2.88 1.06
C ARG A 63 -20.48 1.58 0.63
N LEU A 64 -19.73 0.74 -0.06
CA LEU A 64 -20.19 -0.52 -0.60
C LEU A 64 -20.80 -1.39 0.52
N ALA A 65 -21.94 -2.01 0.22
CA ALA A 65 -22.64 -2.93 1.11
C ALA A 65 -22.91 -4.24 0.35
N LEU A 66 -22.14 -5.27 0.67
CA LEU A 66 -22.28 -6.60 0.06
C LEU A 66 -22.83 -7.60 1.09
N PRO A 67 -23.56 -8.64 0.65
CA PRO A 67 -24.09 -9.68 1.53
C PRO A 67 -23.00 -10.67 1.98
N VAL A 68 -21.90 -10.17 2.55
CA VAL A 68 -20.76 -10.94 3.06
C VAL A 68 -20.44 -10.55 4.50
N LEU A 69 -19.99 -11.52 5.31
CA LEU A 69 -19.78 -11.32 6.75
C LEU A 69 -18.33 -10.98 7.11
N VAL A 70 -17.38 -11.18 6.21
CA VAL A 70 -15.95 -11.10 6.49
C VAL A 70 -15.22 -10.35 5.39
N GLU A 71 -13.97 -10.01 5.67
CA GLU A 71 -13.06 -9.44 4.69
C GLU A 71 -13.06 -10.28 3.41
N THR A 72 -13.27 -9.66 2.26
CA THR A 72 -13.49 -10.34 0.98
C THR A 72 -12.75 -9.62 -0.13
N ILE A 73 -11.98 -10.38 -0.91
CA ILE A 73 -11.37 -9.92 -2.16
C ILE A 73 -12.48 -9.80 -3.20
N LEU A 74 -12.59 -8.62 -3.82
CA LEU A 74 -13.57 -8.39 -4.87
C LEU A 74 -12.98 -8.78 -6.22
N THR A 75 -13.75 -9.49 -7.03
CA THR A 75 -13.38 -9.75 -8.42
C THR A 75 -13.15 -8.41 -9.16
N PRO A 76 -12.00 -8.23 -9.83
CA PRO A 76 -11.72 -7.01 -10.58
C PRO A 76 -12.78 -6.75 -11.65
N ASN A 77 -13.26 -5.51 -11.74
CA ASN A 77 -14.21 -5.00 -12.74
C ASN A 77 -15.65 -5.58 -12.70
N ASP A 78 -15.97 -6.49 -11.79
CA ASP A 78 -17.35 -7.04 -11.68
C ASP A 78 -18.34 -6.06 -11.04
N ILE A 79 -17.85 -5.17 -10.18
CA ILE A 79 -18.66 -4.19 -9.46
C ILE A 79 -18.24 -2.79 -9.89
N ASP A 80 -19.18 -1.96 -10.31
CA ASP A 80 -18.91 -0.56 -10.64
C ASP A 80 -18.72 0.28 -9.36
N LEU A 81 -17.46 0.33 -8.92
CA LEU A 81 -17.06 1.04 -7.72
C LEU A 81 -15.95 2.07 -8.00
N ARG A 82 -15.80 2.98 -7.06
CA ARG A 82 -14.61 3.82 -6.91
C ARG A 82 -13.99 3.56 -5.54
N PHE A 83 -12.67 3.54 -5.50
CA PHE A 83 -11.93 3.53 -4.24
C PHE A 83 -11.51 4.95 -3.91
N GLU A 84 -11.85 5.40 -2.69
CA GLU A 84 -11.44 6.69 -2.18
C GLU A 84 -10.28 6.51 -1.20
N SER A 85 -9.07 6.79 -1.69
CA SER A 85 -7.84 6.83 -0.90
C SER A 85 -7.73 8.17 -0.17
N ASN A 86 -8.61 8.41 0.80
CA ASN A 86 -8.60 9.66 1.56
C ASN A 86 -9.26 9.48 2.93
N MET A 87 -8.68 10.01 4.00
CA MET A 87 -9.26 10.02 5.34
C MET A 87 -9.48 11.43 5.87
N SER A 88 -10.24 11.56 6.96
CA SER A 88 -10.35 12.84 7.67
C SER A 88 -9.03 13.25 8.32
N ALA A 89 -8.82 14.55 8.53
CA ALA A 89 -7.65 15.06 9.26
C ALA A 89 -7.52 14.45 10.68
N ASN A 90 -8.64 14.14 11.33
CA ASN A 90 -8.66 13.49 12.64
C ASN A 90 -8.15 12.05 12.58
N GLN A 91 -8.47 11.31 11.52
CA GLN A 91 -7.94 9.96 11.29
C GLN A 91 -6.46 9.98 10.98
N HIS A 92 -6.03 10.93 10.15
CA HIS A 92 -4.62 11.12 9.86
C HIS A 92 -3.83 11.42 11.13
N LYS A 93 -4.35 12.32 11.99
CA LYS A 93 -3.76 12.60 13.31
C LYS A 93 -3.72 11.36 14.20
N HIS A 94 -4.80 10.57 14.24
CA HIS A 94 -4.88 9.33 15.01
C HIS A 94 -3.79 8.33 14.60
N PHE A 95 -3.64 8.05 13.30
CA PHE A 95 -2.59 7.14 12.81
C PHE A 95 -1.19 7.69 13.09
N ASN A 96 -0.98 8.99 12.93
CA ASN A 96 0.30 9.63 13.27
C ASN A 96 0.63 9.43 14.77
N THR A 97 -0.32 9.64 15.68
CA THR A 97 -0.11 9.41 17.11
C THR A 97 0.18 7.93 17.40
N LEU A 98 -0.57 7.01 16.79
CA LEU A 98 -0.40 5.57 16.97
C LEU A 98 0.99 5.11 16.50
N LEU A 99 1.43 5.50 15.30
CA LEU A 99 2.71 5.06 14.74
C LEU A 99 3.91 5.69 15.45
N ASN A 100 3.80 6.94 15.89
CA ASN A 100 4.82 7.54 16.76
C ASN A 100 4.98 6.79 18.09
N GLU A 101 3.87 6.36 18.69
CA GLU A 101 3.92 5.58 19.92
C GLU A 101 4.51 4.19 19.69
N LEU A 102 4.12 3.51 18.61
CA LEU A 102 4.72 2.23 18.22
C LEU A 102 6.23 2.36 18.01
N MET A 103 6.68 3.41 17.32
CA MET A 103 8.10 3.71 17.12
C MET A 103 8.82 3.92 18.45
N ARG A 104 8.22 4.68 19.38
CA ARG A 104 8.79 4.93 20.71
C ARG A 104 8.94 3.64 21.51
N ILE A 105 7.96 2.75 21.43
CA ILE A 105 7.95 1.45 22.12
C ILE A 105 8.96 0.49 21.48
N SER A 106 9.01 0.40 20.16
CA SER A 106 9.91 -0.52 19.44
C SER A 106 11.39 -0.18 19.64
N ASN A 107 11.71 1.08 19.93
CA ASN A 107 13.07 1.54 20.20
C ASN A 107 13.51 1.29 21.66
N GLN A 108 12.69 0.69 22.51
CA GLN A 108 13.10 0.33 23.86
C GLN A 108 14.06 -0.88 23.83
N PRO A 109 15.16 -0.89 24.61
CA PRO A 109 16.15 -1.97 24.57
C PRO A 109 15.60 -3.36 24.89
N SER A 110 14.48 -3.44 25.61
CA SER A 110 13.80 -4.70 25.98
C SER A 110 12.72 -5.13 24.99
N HIS A 111 12.50 -4.37 23.90
CA HIS A 111 11.48 -4.72 22.92
C HIS A 111 11.96 -5.91 22.06
N PRO A 112 11.14 -6.96 21.89
CA PRO A 112 11.58 -8.19 21.21
C PRO A 112 11.60 -8.08 19.68
N SER A 113 10.97 -7.06 19.09
CA SER A 113 10.91 -6.87 17.62
C SER A 113 11.92 -5.84 17.12
N SER A 114 12.16 -5.86 15.81
CA SER A 114 12.90 -4.83 15.08
C SER A 114 12.34 -3.42 15.39
N PRO A 115 13.20 -2.39 15.51
CA PRO A 115 12.74 -1.02 15.74
C PRO A 115 12.11 -0.43 14.48
N LEU A 116 11.11 0.42 14.65
CA LEU A 116 10.62 1.28 13.57
C LEU A 116 11.56 2.48 13.40
N GLU A 117 11.80 2.84 12.14
CA GLU A 117 12.49 4.06 11.73
C GLU A 117 11.48 5.13 11.30
N TYR A 118 11.89 6.40 11.32
CA TYR A 118 11.05 7.54 10.98
C TYR A 118 11.78 8.49 10.04
N THR A 119 11.10 8.89 8.96
CA THR A 119 11.55 9.98 8.08
C THR A 119 10.39 10.90 7.75
N HIS A 120 10.71 12.18 7.51
CA HIS A 120 9.72 13.20 7.18
C HIS A 120 10.16 13.95 5.93
N LEU A 121 9.40 13.79 4.85
CA LEU A 121 9.70 14.32 3.53
C LEU A 121 8.63 15.33 3.11
N LYS A 122 9.09 16.48 2.63
CA LYS A 122 8.24 17.50 2.01
C LYS A 122 8.66 17.64 0.57
N VAL A 123 7.78 17.25 -0.34
CA VAL A 123 8.08 17.20 -1.77
C VAL A 123 7.00 17.86 -2.60
N ILE A 124 7.39 18.29 -3.79
CA ILE A 124 6.49 18.82 -4.81
C ILE A 124 6.51 17.86 -5.99
N ASP A 125 5.36 17.28 -6.29
CA ASP A 125 5.15 16.49 -7.50
C ASP A 125 4.66 17.43 -8.61
N SER A 126 5.32 17.39 -9.76
CA SER A 126 4.93 18.10 -10.98
C SER A 126 4.69 17.11 -12.11
N PHE A 127 3.55 17.22 -12.79
CA PHE A 127 3.12 16.26 -13.81
C PHE A 127 3.16 16.87 -15.20
N PHE A 128 3.89 16.20 -16.10
CA PHE A 128 4.09 16.61 -17.48
C PHE A 128 3.36 15.63 -18.42
N PRO A 129 2.89 16.10 -19.59
CA PRO A 129 2.38 15.21 -20.63
C PRO A 129 3.46 14.20 -21.04
N SER A 130 3.05 12.98 -21.39
CA SER A 130 3.94 12.00 -22.01
C SER A 130 3.64 11.93 -23.51
N ASP A 131 4.69 11.83 -24.32
CA ASP A 131 4.57 11.60 -25.77
C ASP A 131 4.04 10.19 -26.10
N HIS A 132 3.98 9.29 -25.11
CA HIS A 132 3.77 7.84 -25.32
C HIS A 132 2.32 7.33 -25.22
N GLN A 133 1.35 8.17 -24.87
CA GLN A 133 -0.11 7.93 -24.94
C GLN A 133 -0.78 9.06 -24.14
N ASP A 134 -1.97 9.51 -24.55
CA ASP A 134 -2.69 10.66 -23.95
C ASP A 134 -3.01 10.54 -22.43
N ARG A 135 -2.83 9.35 -21.83
CA ARG A 135 -3.12 9.10 -20.40
C ARG A 135 -1.89 8.97 -19.51
N ASP A 136 -0.71 8.76 -20.08
CA ASP A 136 0.52 8.61 -19.31
C ASP A 136 1.08 10.00 -18.97
N LYS A 137 1.48 10.18 -17.71
CA LYS A 137 2.12 11.42 -17.23
C LYS A 137 3.49 11.13 -16.69
N ILE A 138 4.44 12.01 -16.96
CA ILE A 138 5.77 11.98 -16.32
C ILE A 138 5.66 12.78 -15.03
N ARG A 139 5.96 12.14 -13.90
CA ARG A 139 6.03 12.77 -12.58
C ARG A 139 7.47 13.16 -12.29
N VAL A 140 7.69 14.44 -12.03
CA VAL A 140 8.93 14.95 -11.46
C VAL A 140 8.68 15.28 -9.99
N THR A 141 9.44 14.65 -9.10
CA THR A 141 9.40 14.88 -7.66
C THR A 141 10.60 15.75 -7.26
N ARG A 142 10.34 16.88 -6.58
CA ARG A 142 11.38 17.77 -6.06
C ARG A 142 11.29 17.89 -4.54
N ASP A 143 12.44 18.00 -3.88
CA ASP A 143 12.49 18.40 -2.48
C ASP A 143 11.96 19.84 -2.34
N GLU A 144 11.03 20.07 -1.41
CA GLU A 144 10.37 21.38 -1.26
C GLU A 144 11.35 22.47 -0.81
N ASN A 145 12.34 22.12 0.01
CA ASN A 145 13.23 23.11 0.63
C ASN A 145 14.37 23.53 -0.32
N THR A 146 14.93 22.56 -1.05
CA THR A 146 16.12 22.75 -1.90
C THR A 146 15.79 22.90 -3.38
N GLY A 147 14.60 22.45 -3.83
CA GLY A 147 14.21 22.44 -5.24
C GLY A 147 14.91 21.36 -6.08
N ASN A 148 15.78 20.56 -5.47
CA ASN A 148 16.51 19.47 -6.12
C ASN A 148 15.54 18.40 -6.63
N VAL A 149 15.79 17.90 -7.85
CA VAL A 149 15.03 16.77 -8.41
C VAL A 149 15.45 15.50 -7.66
N LEU A 150 14.48 14.86 -7.00
CA LEU A 150 14.67 13.59 -6.31
C LEU A 150 14.38 12.41 -7.24
N GLU A 151 13.35 12.55 -8.08
CA GLU A 151 12.89 11.49 -8.95
C GLU A 151 12.22 12.06 -10.21
N CYS A 152 12.38 11.35 -11.34
CA CYS A 152 11.65 11.59 -12.57
C CYS A 152 11.21 10.25 -13.14
N VAL A 153 9.92 9.94 -13.06
CA VAL A 153 9.38 8.63 -13.42
C VAL A 153 8.09 8.73 -14.22
N ARG A 154 7.87 7.73 -15.07
CA ARG A 154 6.57 7.40 -15.63
C ARG A 154 6.02 6.17 -14.91
N LYS A 155 4.87 6.31 -14.26
CA LYS A 155 4.22 5.25 -13.49
C LYS A 155 3.17 4.55 -14.34
N VAL A 156 3.33 3.24 -14.52
CA VAL A 156 2.39 2.38 -15.25
C VAL A 156 1.65 1.50 -14.25
N ARG A 157 0.33 1.60 -14.21
CA ARG A 157 -0.52 0.72 -13.40
C ARG A 157 -0.55 -0.67 -14.04
N LEU A 158 -0.14 -1.70 -13.30
CA LEU A 158 -0.22 -3.09 -13.76
C LEU A 158 -1.57 -3.70 -13.39
N GLY A 159 -2.03 -3.46 -12.17
CA GLY A 159 -3.34 -3.93 -11.72
C GLY A 159 -3.70 -3.44 -10.32
N ASP A 160 -4.99 -3.57 -9.99
CA ASP A 160 -5.55 -3.29 -8.67
C ASP A 160 -6.40 -4.47 -8.18
N LEU A 161 -6.34 -4.71 -6.88
CA LEU A 161 -7.21 -5.65 -6.19
C LEU A 161 -7.89 -4.94 -5.01
N ASN A 162 -9.23 -4.93 -5.00
CA ASN A 162 -10.01 -4.27 -3.97
C ASN A 162 -10.42 -5.29 -2.89
N ILE A 163 -10.26 -4.90 -1.62
CA ILE A 163 -10.62 -5.73 -0.48
C ILE A 163 -11.70 -5.01 0.32
N TYR A 164 -12.88 -5.61 0.36
CA TYR A 164 -14.01 -5.12 1.14
C TYR A 164 -13.95 -5.66 2.57
N SER A 165 -14.13 -4.79 3.56
CA SER A 165 -14.02 -5.13 4.98
C SER A 165 -15.29 -4.74 5.76
N PRO A 166 -16.35 -5.58 5.75
CA PRO A 166 -17.68 -5.23 6.28
C PRO A 166 -17.70 -4.98 7.80
N LYS A 167 -16.75 -5.56 8.54
CA LYS A 167 -16.62 -5.42 10.00
C LYS A 167 -15.64 -4.33 10.43
N ARG A 168 -15.15 -3.54 9.48
CA ARG A 168 -14.14 -2.49 9.68
C ARG A 168 -14.64 -1.17 9.12
N LEU A 169 -14.06 -0.07 9.57
CA LEU A 169 -14.46 1.28 9.16
C LEU A 169 -13.79 1.70 7.85
N ALA A 170 -12.67 1.07 7.52
CA ALA A 170 -11.96 1.23 6.25
C ALA A 170 -12.00 -0.07 5.45
N ASP A 171 -11.95 0.09 4.13
CA ASP A 171 -11.59 -0.93 3.15
C ASP A 171 -10.14 -0.68 2.71
N TRP A 172 -9.63 -1.50 1.80
CA TRP A 172 -8.27 -1.30 1.29
C TRP A 172 -8.12 -1.79 -0.14
N ARG A 173 -7.12 -1.26 -0.83
CA ARG A 173 -6.79 -1.62 -2.21
C ARG A 173 -5.31 -1.94 -2.30
N ILE A 174 -5.00 -3.06 -2.92
CA ILE A 174 -3.64 -3.38 -3.35
C ILE A 174 -3.46 -2.85 -4.77
N SER A 175 -2.38 -2.13 -5.00
CA SER A 175 -1.98 -1.63 -6.31
C SER A 175 -0.59 -2.13 -6.64
N VAL A 176 -0.44 -2.67 -7.85
CA VAL A 176 0.86 -3.04 -8.41
C VAL A 176 1.15 -2.08 -9.55
N ASN A 177 2.28 -1.38 -9.45
CA ASN A 177 2.73 -0.40 -10.43
C ASN A 177 4.15 -0.75 -10.92
N LEU A 178 4.48 -0.24 -12.10
CA LEU A 178 5.84 -0.19 -12.62
C LEU A 178 6.25 1.28 -12.73
N GLU A 179 7.24 1.69 -11.96
CA GLU A 179 7.84 3.02 -12.04
C GLU A 179 9.09 2.95 -12.93
N ILE A 180 9.00 3.62 -14.08
CA ILE A 180 10.05 3.62 -15.10
C ILE A 180 10.76 4.97 -15.01
N PRO A 181 12.07 5.02 -14.68
CA PRO A 181 12.85 6.24 -14.74
C PRO A 181 12.82 6.84 -16.13
N THR A 182 12.63 8.16 -16.21
CA THR A 182 12.61 8.88 -17.48
C THR A 182 13.49 10.13 -17.40
N PRO A 183 14.05 10.59 -18.54
CA PRO A 183 14.66 11.91 -18.61
C PRO A 183 13.69 13.00 -18.16
N HIS A 184 14.25 14.12 -17.68
CA HIS A 184 13.44 15.27 -17.31
C HIS A 184 12.65 15.79 -18.52
N PRO A 185 11.32 15.95 -18.42
CA PRO A 185 10.50 16.37 -19.55
C PRO A 185 10.73 17.85 -19.89
N VAL A 186 10.59 18.19 -21.17
CA VAL A 186 10.61 19.58 -21.64
C VAL A 186 9.20 20.17 -21.54
N GLY A 187 9.09 21.45 -21.16
CA GLY A 187 7.82 22.18 -21.11
C GLY A 187 7.39 22.55 -19.70
N THR A 188 6.10 22.86 -19.54
CA THR A 188 5.51 23.27 -18.26
C THR A 188 4.64 22.16 -17.67
N PRO A 189 4.63 22.00 -16.33
CA PRO A 189 3.76 21.01 -15.71
C PRO A 189 2.28 21.36 -15.92
N THR A 190 1.47 20.35 -16.20
CA THR A 190 0.01 20.45 -16.32
C THR A 190 -0.70 20.50 -14.98
N PHE A 191 -0.05 19.94 -13.96
CA PHE A 191 -0.59 19.83 -12.61
C PHE A 191 0.56 19.75 -11.62
N THR A 192 0.38 20.37 -10.45
CA THR A 192 1.32 20.28 -9.34
C THR A 192 0.57 19.98 -8.06
N ARG A 193 1.23 19.24 -7.16
CA ARG A 193 0.73 19.02 -5.81
C ARG A 193 1.90 19.00 -4.84
N ARG A 194 1.66 19.51 -3.63
CA ARG A 194 2.58 19.42 -2.52
C ARG A 194 2.24 18.20 -1.68
N LYS A 195 3.25 17.42 -1.28
CA LYS A 195 3.10 16.28 -0.39
C LYS A 195 3.91 16.52 0.88
N ASP A 196 3.25 16.35 2.02
CA ASP A 196 3.85 16.34 3.34
C ASP A 196 3.74 14.90 3.86
N ARG A 197 4.84 14.14 3.82
CA ARG A 197 4.87 12.69 4.00
C ARG A 197 5.70 12.30 5.22
N ILE A 198 5.04 11.65 6.16
CA ILE A 198 5.67 10.99 7.29
C ILE A 198 5.77 9.50 6.94
N CYS A 199 6.97 8.96 6.89
CA CYS A 199 7.24 7.57 6.54
C CYS A 199 7.80 6.84 7.76
N TYR A 200 7.18 5.71 8.09
CA TYR A 200 7.68 4.76 9.08
C TYR A 200 8.19 3.52 8.37
N SER A 201 9.44 3.12 8.61
CA SER A 201 10.01 1.92 8.01
C SER A 201 10.17 0.82 9.05
N HIS A 202 9.76 -0.40 8.71
CA HIS A 202 9.90 -1.58 9.54
C HIS A 202 10.17 -2.80 8.67
N GLU A 203 11.38 -3.34 8.77
CA GLU A 203 11.84 -4.49 7.97
C GLU A 203 11.66 -4.25 6.47
N GLU A 204 10.78 -5.00 5.81
CA GLU A 204 10.52 -4.93 4.37
C GLU A 204 9.41 -3.97 3.98
N PHE A 205 8.95 -3.13 4.92
CA PHE A 205 7.73 -2.35 4.75
C PHE A 205 7.93 -0.87 5.09
N ASN A 206 7.31 0.00 4.28
CA ASN A 206 7.15 1.41 4.57
C ASN A 206 5.67 1.71 4.81
N ILE A 207 5.37 2.50 5.84
CA ILE A 207 4.03 3.00 6.14
C ILE A 207 4.06 4.52 6.00
N ASP A 208 3.42 5.02 4.95
CA ASP A 208 3.40 6.43 4.58
C ASP A 208 2.08 7.07 5.02
N LEU A 209 2.16 8.06 5.91
CA LEU A 209 1.10 9.05 6.13
C LEU A 209 1.39 10.28 5.30
N THR A 210 0.55 10.53 4.31
CA THR A 210 0.78 11.62 3.36
C THR A 210 -0.39 12.60 3.40
N GLN A 211 -0.10 13.87 3.65
CA GLN A 211 -1.02 14.96 3.34
C GLN A 211 -0.70 15.52 1.95
N VAL A 212 -1.65 15.46 1.04
CA VAL A 212 -1.53 15.98 -0.33
C VAL A 212 -2.32 17.27 -0.45
N LYS A 213 -1.70 18.33 -0.97
CA LYS A 213 -2.35 19.61 -1.26
C LYS A 213 -2.25 19.91 -2.75
N SER A 214 -3.39 20.04 -3.42
CA SER A 214 -3.51 20.35 -4.84
C SER A 214 -4.29 21.64 -5.04
N SER A 215 -3.90 22.43 -6.05
CA SER A 215 -4.67 23.61 -6.48
C SER A 215 -5.15 23.38 -7.90
N ILE A 216 -6.46 23.18 -8.05
CA ILE A 216 -7.11 22.88 -9.34
C ILE A 216 -7.42 24.17 -10.10
N SER A 217 -7.60 25.30 -9.41
CA SER A 217 -7.76 26.62 -10.01
C SER A 217 -7.30 27.73 -9.05
N HIS A 218 -6.93 28.90 -9.60
CA HIS A 218 -6.50 30.05 -8.80
C HIS A 218 -7.57 30.59 -7.83
N ASN A 219 -8.85 30.28 -8.07
CA ASN A 219 -9.99 30.83 -7.31
C ASN A 219 -10.68 29.80 -6.40
N ALA A 220 -10.30 28.52 -6.46
CA ALA A 220 -10.86 27.49 -5.57
C ALA A 220 -9.93 27.26 -4.36
N PRO A 221 -10.49 26.97 -3.17
CA PRO A 221 -9.68 26.56 -2.05
C PRO A 221 -8.87 25.29 -2.42
N PRO A 222 -7.62 25.15 -1.94
CA PRO A 222 -6.82 23.96 -2.19
C PRO A 222 -7.53 22.71 -1.70
N GLU A 223 -7.57 21.68 -2.52
CA GLU A 223 -8.00 20.36 -2.09
C GLU A 223 -6.91 19.75 -1.21
N VAL A 224 -7.32 19.19 -0.08
CA VAL A 224 -6.43 18.55 0.89
C VAL A 224 -6.90 17.12 1.09
N LEU A 225 -6.04 16.17 0.76
CA LEU A 225 -6.27 14.75 0.98
C LEU A 225 -5.30 14.23 2.03
N HIS A 226 -5.74 13.24 2.78
CA HIS A 226 -4.94 12.52 3.76
C HIS A 226 -4.92 11.04 3.39
N GLU A 227 -3.74 10.53 3.05
CA GLU A 227 -3.53 9.18 2.55
C GLU A 227 -2.75 8.36 3.59
N LEU A 228 -3.03 7.06 3.65
CA LEU A 228 -2.26 6.06 4.39
C LEU A 228 -1.95 4.90 3.45
N GLU A 229 -0.67 4.67 3.23
CA GLU A 229 -0.15 3.69 2.29
C GLU A 229 0.82 2.76 3.03
N LEU A 230 0.75 1.47 2.74
CA LEU A 230 1.74 0.46 3.13
C LEU A 230 2.43 -0.03 1.87
N GLU A 231 3.75 0.02 1.79
CA GLU A 231 4.53 -0.37 0.62
C GLU A 231 5.54 -1.46 0.98
N ILE A 232 5.81 -2.37 0.04
CA ILE A 232 6.98 -3.26 0.12
C ILE A 232 8.24 -2.45 -0.26
N ALA A 233 9.11 -2.19 0.70
CA ALA A 233 10.20 -1.22 0.60
C ALA A 233 11.32 -1.62 -0.38
N ARG A 234 11.51 -2.93 -0.62
CA ARG A 234 12.64 -3.45 -1.44
C ARG A 234 12.15 -4.15 -2.71
N PRO A 235 11.99 -3.42 -3.84
CA PRO A 235 11.60 -3.99 -5.13
C PRO A 235 12.49 -5.15 -5.59
N ALA A 236 13.81 -5.06 -5.36
CA ALA A 236 14.74 -6.13 -5.74
C ALA A 236 14.50 -7.42 -4.96
N LEU A 237 14.21 -7.34 -3.66
CA LEU A 237 13.84 -8.51 -2.86
C LEU A 237 12.54 -9.12 -3.39
N LEU A 238 11.51 -8.30 -3.57
CA LEU A 238 10.21 -8.73 -4.10
C LEU A 238 10.34 -9.47 -5.43
N LEU A 239 11.12 -8.95 -6.37
CA LEU A 239 11.36 -9.60 -7.65
C LEU A 239 12.13 -10.92 -7.50
N SER A 240 13.14 -10.95 -6.61
CA SER A 240 13.97 -12.13 -6.38
C SER A 240 13.20 -13.29 -5.72
N THR A 241 12.29 -12.99 -4.79
CA THR A 241 11.45 -14.02 -4.17
C THR A 241 10.36 -14.47 -5.12
N ALA A 242 9.78 -13.55 -5.91
CA ALA A 242 8.77 -13.87 -6.92
C ALA A 242 9.31 -14.83 -7.98
N SER A 243 10.58 -14.67 -8.43
CA SER A 243 11.16 -15.54 -9.46
C SER A 243 11.43 -16.96 -8.98
N LYS A 244 11.60 -17.17 -7.67
CA LYS A 244 11.82 -18.49 -7.05
C LYS A 244 10.55 -19.15 -6.53
N ARG A 245 9.43 -18.42 -6.52
CA ARG A 245 8.14 -18.87 -5.98
C ARG A 245 7.71 -20.20 -6.62
N GLY A 246 7.64 -21.26 -5.82
CA GLY A 246 7.24 -22.59 -6.29
C GLY A 246 8.24 -23.29 -7.24
N ASP A 247 9.44 -22.75 -7.48
CA ASP A 247 10.45 -23.39 -8.33
C ASP A 247 11.00 -24.65 -7.64
N PRO A 248 10.77 -25.86 -8.16
CA PRO A 248 11.19 -27.10 -7.50
C PRO A 248 12.71 -27.20 -7.29
N ASN A 249 13.52 -26.46 -8.06
CA ASN A 249 14.98 -26.47 -7.95
C ASN A 249 15.52 -25.53 -6.86
N SER A 250 14.69 -24.64 -6.33
CA SER A 250 15.07 -23.73 -5.27
C SER A 250 14.88 -24.38 -3.88
N PRO A 251 15.70 -24.05 -2.86
CA PRO A 251 15.48 -24.47 -1.48
C PRO A 251 14.09 -24.09 -0.97
N GLU A 252 13.51 -24.90 -0.08
CA GLU A 252 12.13 -24.72 0.38
C GLU A 252 11.82 -23.32 0.90
N HIS A 253 12.71 -22.77 1.74
CA HIS A 253 12.55 -21.43 2.28
C HIS A 253 12.52 -20.35 1.18
N GLU A 254 13.27 -20.50 0.09
CA GLU A 254 13.27 -19.55 -1.03
C GLU A 254 12.00 -19.68 -1.88
N ARG A 255 11.51 -20.91 -2.07
CA ARG A 255 10.24 -21.16 -2.80
C ARG A 255 9.03 -20.55 -2.11
N ASN A 256 9.07 -20.48 -0.78
CA ASN A 256 7.99 -19.95 0.05
C ASN A 256 8.18 -18.48 0.44
N ALA A 257 9.39 -17.92 0.26
CA ALA A 257 9.72 -16.56 0.71
C ALA A 257 8.79 -15.47 0.16
N PHE A 258 8.29 -15.62 -1.07
CA PHE A 258 7.35 -14.68 -1.66
C PHE A 258 6.00 -14.69 -0.91
N ASP A 259 5.43 -15.88 -0.68
CA ASP A 259 4.17 -16.02 0.05
C ASP A 259 4.31 -15.52 1.49
N GLU A 260 5.46 -15.76 2.11
CA GLU A 260 5.78 -15.27 3.45
C GLU A 260 5.85 -13.74 3.51
N LEU A 261 6.42 -13.09 2.48
CA LEU A 261 6.47 -11.63 2.35
C LEU A 261 5.07 -11.04 2.14
N ILE A 262 4.24 -11.67 1.30
CA ILE A 262 2.86 -11.24 1.07
C ILE A 262 2.00 -11.43 2.32
N ARG A 263 2.18 -12.52 3.07
CA ARG A 263 1.54 -12.72 4.39
C ARG A 263 1.94 -11.60 5.36
N ALA A 264 3.24 -11.28 5.41
CA ALA A 264 3.83 -10.07 5.98
C ALA A 264 2.98 -8.80 5.74
N PHE A 265 2.89 -8.47 4.45
CA PHE A 265 2.22 -7.31 3.90
C PHE A 265 0.73 -7.26 4.26
N VAL A 266 0.00 -8.37 4.05
CA VAL A 266 -1.45 -8.47 4.34
C VAL A 266 -1.72 -8.30 5.83
N ASN A 267 -0.89 -8.89 6.70
CA ASN A 267 -1.05 -8.74 8.14
C ASN A 267 -0.87 -7.28 8.57
N ASN A 268 0.14 -6.58 8.04
CA ASN A 268 0.35 -5.17 8.32
C ASN A 268 -0.82 -4.31 7.83
N ALA A 269 -1.34 -4.56 6.62
CA ALA A 269 -2.52 -3.86 6.11
C ALA A 269 -3.76 -4.10 7.00
N ARG A 270 -4.01 -5.35 7.41
CA ARG A 270 -5.10 -5.70 8.33
C ARG A 270 -4.98 -5.00 9.68
N ILE A 271 -3.76 -4.82 10.21
CA ILE A 271 -3.52 -4.06 11.44
C ILE A 271 -3.88 -2.58 11.24
N LEU A 272 -3.49 -1.97 10.12
CA LEU A 272 -3.86 -0.58 9.82
C LEU A 272 -5.38 -0.43 9.70
N VAL A 273 -6.05 -1.30 8.93
CA VAL A 273 -7.51 -1.30 8.77
C VAL A 273 -8.24 -1.52 10.10
N LYS A 274 -7.75 -2.43 10.95
CA LYS A 274 -8.32 -2.70 12.28
C LYS A 274 -8.24 -1.48 13.20
N ASN A 275 -7.21 -0.64 13.05
CA ASN A 275 -7.00 0.55 13.86
C ASN A 275 -7.60 1.82 13.24
N ALA A 276 -8.34 1.72 12.14
CA ALA A 276 -9.17 2.80 11.64
C ALA A 276 -10.26 3.16 12.67
N ASN A 277 -10.50 4.46 12.89
CA ASN A 277 -11.49 4.96 13.86
C ASN A 277 -12.72 5.60 13.17
N ASP A 278 -13.74 5.95 13.96
CA ASP A 278 -15.11 6.34 13.56
C ASP A 278 -15.25 7.49 12.54
N GLY A 279 -14.16 8.18 12.19
CA GLY A 279 -14.19 9.28 11.22
C GLY A 279 -14.62 8.90 9.80
N TRP A 280 -14.64 7.61 9.44
CA TRP A 280 -14.91 7.15 8.06
C TRP A 280 -16.41 7.12 7.74
N HIS A 281 -17.26 7.11 8.77
CA HIS A 281 -18.72 7.06 8.62
C HIS A 281 -19.40 8.43 8.60
N ARG A 282 -18.64 9.53 8.74
CA ARG A 282 -19.18 10.89 8.82
C ARG A 282 -18.79 11.76 7.62
N ALA A 283 -19.18 11.33 6.43
CA ALA A 283 -19.31 12.23 5.29
C ALA A 283 -20.76 12.14 4.81
N GLN A 284 -21.60 12.99 5.40
CA GLN A 284 -22.88 13.44 4.83
C GLN A 284 -22.64 14.81 4.23
#